data_AF-A0A8S4QLA8-F1
#
_entry.id   AF-A0A8S4QLA8-F1
#
_cell.length_a   1.000
_cell.length_b   1.000
_cell.length_c   1.000
_cell.angle_alpha   90.00
_cell.angle_beta   90.00
_cell.angle_gamma   90.00
#
_symmetry.space_group_name_H-M   'P 1'
#
loop_
_entity.id
_entity.type
_entity.pdbx_description
1 polymer ?
#
loop_
_entity_poly.entity_id
_entity_poly.type
_entity_poly.pdbx_seq_one_letter_code
_entity_poly.pdbx_strand_id
1 'polypeptide(L)'
;MTWKTEGLRATKCAYLWWWCLKVTMALITDEIDLEREYSPSMWSKRFSSSQEVTEHHVNVVTAASEAVINNVPHKLEIEYGATPGQKLDILGTDLPDDSPILVFIHGGYWQMLSREASRYLAQPLHRFRIKTIVVGYDLCPVATLPEIVNQIQNAAKFVFEYAEKMGSR
;
A
#
# COMPACT_ATOMS: atom_id res chain seq x y z
N MET A 1 -29.65 -24.92 -75.59
CA MET A 1 -29.17 -23.53 -75.60
C MET A 1 -29.56 -22.91 -74.27
N THR A 2 -28.66 -22.92 -73.28
CA THR A 2 -28.56 -21.99 -72.14
C THR A 2 -27.33 -22.41 -71.33
N TRP A 3 -26.48 -21.43 -71.03
CA TRP A 3 -25.32 -21.49 -70.14
C TRP A 3 -25.83 -21.36 -68.68
N LYS A 4 -25.17 -21.69 -67.56
CA LYS A 4 -23.79 -21.37 -67.12
C LYS A 4 -23.56 -21.99 -65.70
N THR A 5 -22.30 -22.38 -65.44
CA THR A 5 -21.51 -22.33 -64.17
C THR A 5 -22.07 -22.81 -62.82
N GLU A 6 -21.34 -23.72 -62.13
CA GLU A 6 -20.72 -23.49 -60.80
C GLU A 6 -20.13 -24.78 -60.18
N GLY A 7 -19.04 -24.64 -59.40
CA GLY A 7 -18.51 -25.72 -58.55
C GLY A 7 -17.00 -25.65 -58.28
N LEU A 8 -16.56 -24.59 -57.61
CA LEU A 8 -15.16 -24.35 -57.23
C LEU A 8 -14.57 -25.45 -56.33
N ARG A 9 -13.36 -25.91 -56.67
CA ARG A 9 -12.37 -26.42 -55.71
C ARG A 9 -11.78 -25.24 -54.94
N ALA A 10 -12.24 -25.01 -53.71
CA ALA A 10 -11.58 -24.08 -52.78
C ALA A 10 -11.77 -24.56 -51.32
N THR A 11 -11.01 -25.54 -50.86
CA THR A 11 -11.19 -26.09 -49.49
C THR A 11 -9.92 -26.25 -48.66
N LYS A 12 -8.81 -25.56 -48.99
CA LYS A 12 -7.65 -25.50 -48.07
C LYS A 12 -7.21 -24.10 -47.67
N CYS A 13 -7.36 -23.07 -48.51
CA CYS A 13 -6.91 -21.72 -48.15
C CYS A 13 -7.85 -20.99 -47.17
N ALA A 14 -9.16 -21.12 -47.30
CA ALA A 14 -10.12 -20.42 -46.43
C ALA A 14 -10.12 -20.92 -44.97
N TYR A 15 -9.86 -22.22 -44.75
CA TYR A 15 -9.74 -22.79 -43.41
C TYR A 15 -8.53 -22.25 -42.65
N LEU A 16 -7.40 -22.09 -43.32
CA LEU A 16 -6.17 -21.55 -42.73
C LEU A 16 -6.33 -20.08 -42.30
N TRP A 17 -7.06 -19.28 -43.07
CA TRP A 17 -7.36 -17.88 -42.72
C TRP A 17 -8.33 -17.78 -41.55
N TRP A 18 -9.38 -18.61 -41.50
CA TRP A 18 -10.33 -18.62 -40.38
C TRP A 18 -9.69 -19.14 -39.07
N TRP A 19 -8.80 -20.13 -39.16
CA TRP A 19 -8.01 -20.62 -38.02
C TRP A 19 -6.99 -19.58 -37.54
N CYS A 20 -6.28 -18.91 -38.47
CA CYS A 20 -5.31 -17.87 -38.13
C CYS A 20 -5.98 -16.63 -37.50
N LEU A 21 -7.17 -16.23 -37.96
CA LEU A 21 -7.95 -15.16 -37.31
C LEU A 21 -8.49 -15.58 -35.93
N LYS A 22 -8.94 -16.84 -35.76
CA LYS A 22 -9.33 -17.35 -34.43
C LYS A 22 -8.15 -17.44 -33.46
N VAL A 23 -6.97 -17.87 -33.92
CA VAL A 23 -5.75 -17.92 -33.12
C VAL A 23 -5.26 -16.51 -32.80
N THR A 24 -5.29 -15.58 -33.77
CA THR A 24 -4.88 -14.18 -33.56
C THR A 24 -5.86 -13.42 -32.64
N MET A 25 -7.18 -13.72 -32.69
CA MET A 25 -8.15 -13.16 -31.73
C MET A 25 -8.05 -13.81 -30.34
N ALA A 26 -7.80 -15.12 -30.25
CA ALA A 26 -7.59 -15.80 -28.97
C ALA A 26 -6.31 -15.34 -28.27
N LEU A 27 -5.33 -14.84 -29.02
CA LEU A 27 -4.09 -14.27 -28.49
C LEU A 27 -4.22 -12.81 -28.00
N ILE A 28 -5.40 -12.18 -28.10
CA ILE A 28 -5.58 -10.74 -27.79
C ILE A 28 -6.45 -10.46 -26.55
N THR A 29 -7.06 -11.46 -25.90
CA THR A 29 -7.73 -11.22 -24.61
C THR A 29 -7.61 -12.42 -23.66
N ASP A 30 -6.45 -12.60 -23.04
CA ASP A 30 -6.48 -13.03 -21.64
C ASP A 30 -7.09 -11.85 -20.89
N GLU A 31 -8.33 -11.99 -20.41
CA GLU A 31 -8.98 -10.98 -19.58
C GLU A 31 -8.07 -10.73 -18.37
N ILE A 32 -7.67 -9.47 -18.14
CA ILE A 32 -6.77 -9.13 -17.04
C ILE A 32 -7.47 -9.50 -15.73
N ASP A 33 -6.87 -10.41 -14.98
CA ASP A 33 -7.31 -10.76 -13.63
C ASP A 33 -6.95 -9.61 -12.67
N LEU A 34 -7.85 -8.62 -12.57
CA LEU A 34 -7.63 -7.43 -11.76
C LEU A 34 -7.48 -7.74 -10.27
N GLU A 35 -8.16 -8.77 -9.75
CA GLU A 35 -7.97 -9.20 -8.35
C GLU A 35 -6.52 -9.60 -8.11
N ARG A 36 -5.90 -10.24 -9.11
CA ARG A 36 -4.49 -10.58 -9.05
C ARG A 36 -3.55 -9.42 -9.25
N GLU A 37 -3.83 -8.54 -10.20
CA GLU A 37 -2.98 -7.37 -10.44
C GLU A 37 -2.96 -6.42 -9.23
N TYR A 38 -4.07 -6.28 -8.51
CA TYR A 38 -4.19 -5.43 -7.31
C TYR A 38 -3.86 -6.12 -5.99
N SER A 39 -3.35 -7.36 -6.03
CA SER A 39 -2.94 -8.12 -4.84
C SER A 39 -1.41 -8.32 -4.80
N PRO A 40 -0.62 -7.35 -4.27
CA PRO A 40 0.84 -7.45 -4.19
C PRO A 40 1.36 -8.76 -3.55
N SER A 41 0.62 -9.34 -2.62
CA SER A 41 0.96 -10.61 -1.97
C SER A 41 1.01 -11.80 -2.93
N MET A 42 0.25 -11.78 -4.02
CA MET A 42 0.22 -12.85 -5.04
C MET A 42 1.45 -12.85 -5.96
N TRP A 43 2.28 -11.81 -5.88
CA TRP A 43 3.50 -11.68 -6.68
C TRP A 43 4.77 -12.09 -5.92
N SER A 44 4.65 -12.41 -4.63
CA SER A 44 5.77 -12.83 -3.79
C SER A 44 6.17 -14.27 -4.07
N LYS A 45 7.47 -14.52 -4.27
CA LYS A 45 8.06 -15.87 -4.41
C LYS A 45 8.56 -16.47 -3.10
N ARG A 46 8.35 -15.78 -1.97
CA ARG A 46 8.94 -16.12 -0.67
C ARG A 46 8.17 -17.20 0.10
N PHE A 47 6.90 -17.40 -0.22
CA PHE A 47 5.98 -18.30 0.49
C PHE A 47 5.10 -19.06 -0.52
N SER A 48 4.47 -20.14 -0.08
CA SER A 48 3.61 -20.98 -0.93
C SER A 48 2.28 -20.33 -1.28
N SER A 49 1.81 -19.38 -0.47
CA SER A 49 0.52 -18.71 -0.66
C SER A 49 0.59 -17.22 -0.36
N SER A 50 -0.31 -16.44 -0.98
CA SER A 50 -0.44 -15.01 -0.71
C SER A 50 -0.89 -14.70 0.71
N GLN A 51 -1.69 -15.58 1.31
CA GLN A 51 -2.10 -15.50 2.71
C GLN A 51 -0.89 -15.58 3.65
N GLU A 52 -0.01 -16.57 3.46
CA GLU A 52 1.22 -16.68 4.25
C GLU A 52 2.10 -15.44 4.13
N VAL A 53 2.18 -14.83 2.94
CA VAL A 53 2.91 -13.57 2.74
C VAL A 53 2.35 -12.47 3.63
N THR A 54 1.03 -12.30 3.65
CA THR A 54 0.35 -11.26 4.44
C THR A 54 0.45 -11.52 5.93
N GLU A 55 0.22 -12.75 6.38
CA GLU A 55 0.31 -13.13 7.80
C GLU A 55 1.73 -12.95 8.31
N HIS A 56 2.72 -13.44 7.56
CA HIS A 56 4.12 -13.25 7.91
C HIS A 56 4.50 -11.78 7.97
N HIS A 57 4.04 -10.97 7.01
CA HIS A 57 4.29 -9.52 7.02
C HIS A 57 3.73 -8.87 8.28
N VAL A 58 2.44 -9.08 8.58
CA VAL A 58 1.78 -8.51 9.76
C VAL A 58 2.50 -8.92 11.05
N ASN A 59 2.86 -10.20 11.18
CA ASN A 59 3.56 -10.70 12.35
C ASN A 59 4.93 -10.02 12.54
N VAL A 60 5.72 -9.91 11.47
CA VAL A 60 7.06 -9.29 11.53
C VAL A 60 6.97 -7.81 11.86
N VAL A 61 6.10 -7.04 11.18
CA VAL A 61 6.02 -5.59 11.40
C VAL A 61 5.42 -5.25 12.76
N THR A 62 4.48 -6.06 13.26
CA THR A 62 3.92 -5.89 14.60
C THR A 62 4.98 -6.15 15.67
N ALA A 63 5.66 -7.29 15.62
CA ALA A 63 6.72 -7.61 16.59
C ALA A 63 7.85 -6.57 16.58
N ALA A 64 8.26 -6.09 15.40
CA ALA A 64 9.26 -5.03 15.29
C ALA A 64 8.76 -3.68 15.85
N SER A 65 7.48 -3.36 15.66
CA SER A 65 6.87 -2.14 16.19
C SER A 65 6.69 -2.17 17.70
N GLU A 66 6.38 -3.33 18.28
CA GLU A 66 6.36 -3.54 19.72
C GLU A 66 7.76 -3.41 20.33
N ALA A 67 8.78 -3.97 19.66
CA ALA A 67 10.16 -3.84 20.10
C ALA A 67 10.63 -2.38 20.13
N VAL A 68 10.14 -1.52 19.24
CA VAL A 68 10.44 -0.07 19.24
C VAL A 68 10.01 0.59 20.54
N ILE A 69 8.83 0.26 21.06
CA ILE A 69 8.31 0.87 22.30
C ILE A 69 9.22 0.57 23.50
N ASN A 70 9.92 -0.57 23.49
CA ASN A 70 10.85 -0.92 24.56
C ASN A 70 12.24 -0.27 24.42
N ASN A 71 12.59 0.24 23.24
CA ASN A 71 13.97 0.62 22.92
C ASN A 71 14.15 2.09 22.48
N VAL A 72 13.08 2.77 22.08
CA VAL A 72 13.13 4.13 21.55
C VAL A 72 12.25 5.03 22.42
N PRO A 73 12.81 6.09 23.06
CA PRO A 73 12.03 7.06 23.81
C PRO A 73 10.95 7.72 22.95
N HIS A 74 9.74 7.87 23.49
CA HIS A 74 8.59 8.21 22.66
C HIS A 74 7.48 8.94 23.42
N LYS A 75 6.55 9.51 22.64
CA LYS A 75 5.22 9.95 23.08
C LYS A 75 4.19 9.29 22.16
N LEU A 76 3.28 8.52 22.74
CA LEU A 76 2.24 7.80 22.00
C LEU A 76 0.89 8.49 22.09
N GLU A 77 0.03 8.14 21.13
CA GLU A 77 -1.40 8.50 21.15
C GLU A 77 -1.69 10.00 21.15
N ILE A 78 -0.87 10.77 20.44
CA ILE A 78 -1.07 12.21 20.32
C ILE A 78 -2.20 12.46 19.33
N GLU A 79 -3.28 13.05 19.81
CA GLU A 79 -4.43 13.43 19.00
C GLU A 79 -4.08 14.60 18.07
N TYR A 80 -4.37 14.45 16.78
CA TYR A 80 -4.33 15.55 15.81
C TYR A 80 -5.72 15.88 15.26
N GLY A 81 -6.74 15.08 15.62
CA GLY A 81 -8.12 15.24 15.19
C GLY A 81 -9.10 14.55 16.14
N ALA A 82 -10.38 14.57 15.78
CA ALA A 82 -11.47 14.26 16.72
C ALA A 82 -11.85 12.76 16.79
N THR A 83 -11.36 11.94 15.87
CA THR A 83 -11.74 10.51 15.80
C THR A 83 -10.68 9.61 16.40
N PRO A 84 -11.03 8.38 16.83
CA PRO A 84 -10.06 7.46 17.41
C PRO A 84 -8.85 7.14 16.52
N GLY A 85 -9.03 7.13 15.18
CA GLY A 85 -7.94 6.91 14.23
C GLY A 85 -7.03 8.13 14.04
N GLN A 86 -7.48 9.34 14.36
CA GLN A 86 -6.72 10.59 14.19
C GLN A 86 -5.69 10.82 15.31
N LYS A 87 -4.78 9.86 15.45
CA LYS A 87 -3.68 9.86 16.40
C LYS A 87 -2.35 9.63 15.71
N LEU A 88 -1.26 10.16 16.28
CA LEU A 88 0.10 9.90 15.85
C LEU A 88 1.02 9.53 17.03
N ASP A 89 2.12 8.87 16.72
CA ASP A 89 3.20 8.58 17.66
C ASP A 89 4.46 9.36 17.27
N ILE A 90 5.14 9.94 18.25
CA ILE A 90 6.45 10.60 18.07
C ILE A 90 7.51 9.74 18.74
N LEU A 91 8.42 9.18 17.95
CA LEU A 91 9.52 8.33 18.40
C LEU A 91 10.86 9.10 18.26
N GLY A 92 11.76 8.89 19.23
CA GLY A 92 13.05 9.58 19.34
C GLY A 92 12.98 10.90 20.11
N THR A 93 12.18 10.96 21.18
CA THR A 93 11.98 12.19 21.98
C THR A 93 13.20 12.59 22.82
N ASP A 94 14.20 11.72 22.91
CA ASP A 94 15.50 11.96 23.52
C ASP A 94 16.51 12.63 22.57
N LEU A 95 16.21 12.67 21.27
CA LEU A 95 17.04 13.32 20.27
C LEU A 95 16.91 14.85 20.34
N PRO A 96 17.92 15.62 19.90
CA PRO A 96 17.86 17.09 19.85
C PRO A 96 16.58 17.61 19.21
N ASP A 97 16.12 18.76 19.67
CA ASP A 97 14.88 19.37 19.22
C ASP A 97 14.84 19.53 17.69
N ASP A 98 15.94 20.00 17.10
CA ASP A 98 16.13 20.25 15.67
C ASP A 98 16.49 19.02 14.82
N SER A 99 16.44 17.81 15.39
CA SER A 99 16.71 16.58 14.65
C SER A 99 15.69 16.39 13.51
N PRO A 100 16.12 15.92 12.32
CA PRO A 100 15.24 15.73 11.17
C PRO A 100 14.09 14.78 11.50
N ILE A 101 12.92 15.06 10.92
CA ILE A 101 11.70 14.30 11.13
C ILE A 101 11.35 13.51 9.87
N LEU A 102 11.15 12.20 10.01
CA LEU A 102 10.52 11.36 9.00
C LEU A 102 9.08 11.05 9.42
N VAL A 103 8.13 11.36 8.54
CA VAL A 103 6.72 11.01 8.74
C VAL A 103 6.40 9.72 8.00
N PHE A 104 5.78 8.76 8.67
CA PHE A 104 5.35 7.50 8.10
C PHE A 104 3.82 7.39 8.15
N ILE A 105 3.22 7.13 6.98
CA ILE A 105 1.80 6.86 6.80
C ILE A 105 1.70 5.43 6.28
N HIS A 106 0.98 4.57 6.99
CA HIS A 106 0.94 3.14 6.67
C HIS A 106 0.11 2.85 5.42
N GLY A 107 0.25 1.62 4.90
CA GLY A 107 -0.55 1.11 3.80
C GLY A 107 -1.81 0.38 4.28
N GLY A 108 -2.18 -0.71 3.59
CA GLY A 108 -3.32 -1.56 3.96
C GLY A 108 -4.60 -1.23 3.18
N TYR A 109 -4.48 -0.64 1.99
CA TYR A 109 -5.59 -0.37 1.08
C TYR A 109 -6.72 0.45 1.76
N TRP A 110 -6.35 1.34 2.68
CA TRP A 110 -7.25 2.18 3.50
C TRP A 110 -8.27 1.41 4.34
N GLN A 111 -8.13 0.09 4.48
CA GLN A 111 -9.09 -0.77 5.16
C GLN A 111 -8.45 -1.68 6.23
N MET A 112 -7.11 -1.70 6.31
CA MET A 112 -6.34 -2.57 7.21
C MET A 112 -5.08 -1.88 7.71
N LEU A 113 -4.41 -2.57 8.66
CA LEU A 113 -3.22 -2.13 9.38
C LEU A 113 -3.50 -0.97 10.35
N SER A 114 -2.48 -0.57 11.08
CA SER A 114 -2.58 0.51 12.05
C SER A 114 -1.23 1.19 12.26
N ARG A 115 -1.28 2.35 12.92
CA ARG A 115 -0.11 3.08 13.43
C ARG A 115 0.72 2.23 14.39
N GLU A 116 0.08 1.47 15.28
CA GLU A 116 0.74 0.63 16.28
C GLU A 116 1.61 -0.45 15.64
N ALA A 117 1.14 -1.05 14.55
CA ALA A 117 1.88 -2.05 13.77
C ALA A 117 2.91 -1.43 12.80
N SER A 118 3.06 -0.09 12.81
CA SER A 118 3.83 0.68 11.82
C SER A 118 5.00 1.48 12.41
N ARG A 119 5.43 1.14 13.63
CA ARG A 119 6.53 1.84 14.32
C ARG A 119 7.92 1.29 13.96
N TYR A 120 7.98 0.13 13.31
CA TYR A 120 9.19 -0.65 13.04
C TYR A 120 10.34 0.12 12.38
N LEU A 121 10.08 1.21 11.63
CA LEU A 121 11.13 2.05 11.04
C LEU A 121 11.85 2.94 12.06
N ALA A 122 11.24 3.21 13.22
CA ALA A 122 11.77 4.16 14.18
C ALA A 122 13.09 3.69 14.81
N GLN A 123 13.28 2.39 15.01
CA GLN A 123 14.52 1.87 15.63
C GLN A 123 15.77 2.13 14.78
N PRO A 124 15.82 1.78 13.49
CA PRO A 124 16.98 2.13 12.68
C PRO A 124 17.12 3.66 12.51
N LEU A 125 16.01 4.41 12.34
CA LEU A 125 16.06 5.86 12.16
C LEU A 125 16.58 6.60 13.40
N HIS A 126 16.22 6.15 14.60
CA HIS A 126 16.73 6.69 15.86
C HIS A 126 18.26 6.60 15.95
N ARG A 127 18.85 5.49 15.49
CA ARG A 127 20.33 5.34 15.44
C ARG A 127 21.01 6.36 14.52
N PHE A 128 20.29 6.87 13.53
CA PHE A 128 20.74 7.94 12.64
C PHE A 128 20.29 9.34 13.10
N ARG A 129 19.80 9.45 14.34
CA ARG A 129 19.31 10.71 14.93
C ARG A 129 18.17 11.34 14.13
N ILE A 130 17.28 10.51 13.58
CA ILE A 130 16.06 10.93 12.89
C ILE A 130 14.86 10.63 13.80
N LYS A 131 14.05 11.65 14.09
CA LYS A 131 12.76 11.49 14.76
C LYS A 131 11.78 10.86 13.79
N THR A 132 10.97 9.92 14.26
CA THR A 132 9.95 9.27 13.43
C THR A 132 8.58 9.63 13.95
N ILE A 133 7.71 10.15 13.07
CA ILE A 133 6.29 10.38 13.38
C ILE A 133 5.47 9.36 12.61
N VAL A 134 4.77 8.48 13.32
CA VAL A 134 3.90 7.46 12.71
C VAL A 134 2.45 7.93 12.82
N VAL A 135 1.79 8.10 11.69
CA VAL A 135 0.43 8.65 11.59
C VAL A 135 -0.58 7.50 11.49
N GLY A 136 -1.58 7.51 12.35
CA GLY A 136 -2.81 6.73 12.20
C GLY A 136 -3.88 7.57 11.51
N TYR A 137 -4.92 6.90 11.00
CA TYR A 137 -6.12 7.51 10.41
C TYR A 137 -7.27 6.50 10.47
N ASP A 138 -8.51 6.96 10.32
CA ASP A 138 -9.68 6.07 10.28
C ASP A 138 -9.68 5.21 9.00
N LEU A 139 -10.28 4.03 9.06
CA LEU A 139 -10.30 3.08 7.94
C LEU A 139 -11.68 3.01 7.28
N CYS A 140 -11.69 2.65 6.00
CA CYS A 140 -12.89 2.22 5.30
C CYS A 140 -13.47 0.95 5.96
N PRO A 141 -14.81 0.80 6.03
CA PRO A 141 -15.84 1.70 5.52
C PRO A 141 -16.29 2.78 6.51
N VAL A 142 -15.67 2.89 7.69
CA VAL A 142 -16.06 3.86 8.74
C VAL A 142 -15.80 5.29 8.27
N ALA A 143 -14.68 5.51 7.58
CA ALA A 143 -14.38 6.75 6.86
C ALA A 143 -14.30 6.48 5.36
N THR A 144 -14.71 7.47 4.56
CA THR A 144 -14.53 7.50 3.11
C THR A 144 -13.11 7.92 2.74
N LEU A 145 -12.64 7.57 1.54
CA LEU A 145 -11.30 7.95 1.09
C LEU A 145 -11.05 9.49 1.12
N PRO A 146 -12.00 10.36 0.71
CA PRO A 146 -11.83 11.81 0.87
C PRO A 146 -11.71 12.26 2.33
N GLU A 147 -12.43 11.63 3.25
CA GLU A 147 -12.29 11.92 4.69
C GLU A 147 -10.89 11.52 5.17
N ILE A 148 -10.39 10.34 4.78
CA ILE A 148 -9.02 9.90 5.11
C ILE A 148 -7.99 10.90 4.57
N VAL A 149 -8.14 11.39 3.34
CA VAL A 149 -7.26 12.43 2.79
C VAL A 149 -7.28 13.70 3.64
N ASN A 150 -8.45 14.16 4.08
CA ASN A 150 -8.57 15.31 4.98
C ASN A 150 -7.92 15.05 6.34
N GLN A 151 -8.02 13.83 6.88
CA GLN A 151 -7.33 13.45 8.12
C GLN A 151 -5.80 13.51 7.95
N ILE A 152 -5.26 13.03 6.83
CA ILE A 152 -3.82 13.13 6.54
C ILE A 152 -3.37 14.59 6.39
N GLN A 153 -4.19 15.45 5.80
CA GLN A 153 -3.90 16.90 5.73
C GLN A 153 -3.83 17.53 7.13
N ASN A 154 -4.74 17.16 8.04
CA ASN A 154 -4.70 17.61 9.44
C ASN A 154 -3.46 17.09 10.17
N ALA A 155 -3.08 15.84 9.96
CA ALA A 155 -1.84 15.28 10.51
C ALA A 155 -0.61 16.03 9.98
N ALA A 156 -0.56 16.34 8.68
CA ALA A 156 0.54 17.12 8.09
C ALA A 156 0.63 18.52 8.73
N LYS A 157 -0.50 19.21 8.91
CA LYS A 157 -0.53 20.51 9.61
C LYS A 157 0.05 20.39 11.02
N PHE A 158 -0.39 19.40 11.79
CA PHE A 158 0.17 19.14 13.13
C PHE A 158 1.68 18.96 13.08
N VAL A 159 2.19 18.16 12.12
CA VAL A 159 3.63 17.90 12.01
C VAL A 159 4.41 19.16 11.66
N PHE A 160 3.90 20.02 10.78
CA PHE A 160 4.55 21.30 10.46
C PHE A 160 4.63 22.21 11.69
N GLU A 161 3.54 22.35 12.45
CA GLU A 161 3.52 23.13 13.69
C GLU A 161 4.47 22.55 14.75
N TYR A 162 4.53 21.21 14.86
CA TYR A 162 5.47 20.52 15.72
C TYR A 162 6.93 20.78 15.29
N ALA A 163 7.24 20.64 14.00
CA ALA A 163 8.58 20.87 13.48
C ALA A 163 9.05 22.31 13.71
N GLU A 164 8.19 23.29 13.45
CA GLU A 164 8.45 24.72 13.71
C GLU A 164 8.74 24.97 15.19
N LYS A 165 7.91 24.44 16.09
CA LYS A 165 8.10 24.56 17.54
C LYS A 165 9.43 23.97 18.02
N MET A 166 9.84 22.85 17.43
CA MET A 166 11.08 22.16 17.79
C MET A 166 12.31 22.73 17.08
N GLY A 167 12.13 23.67 16.13
CA GLY A 167 13.23 24.19 15.31
C GLY A 167 13.80 23.19 14.30
N SER A 168 13.08 22.10 14.01
CA SER A 168 13.45 21.13 12.98
C SER A 168 13.20 21.72 11.58
N ARG A 169 14.18 21.59 10.68
CA ARG A 169 14.15 22.15 9.32
C ARG A 169 13.99 21.09 8.25
#